data_AF-A0AAX3RZB0-F1
#
_entry.id   AF-A0AAX3RZB0-F1
#
_cell.length_a   1.000
_cell.length_b   1.000
_cell.length_c   1.000
_cell.angle_alpha   90.00
_cell.angle_beta   90.00
_cell.angle_gamma   90.00
#
_symmetry.space_group_name_H-M   'P 1'
#
loop_
_entity.id
_entity.type
_entity.pdbx_description
1 polymer ?
#
loop_
_entity_poly.entity_id
_entity_poly.type
_entity_poly.pdbx_seq_one_letter_code
_entity_poly.pdbx_strand_id
1 'polypeptide(L)'
;MRLNDTQFSELLASTGDLKNGNSRCYYCCLLAEFTDKLYSMDIQLLHLNQIDCNDIIALNTHPLVLAHMPLGDDQFDEPFCHQWVKQKEQHWHTHGFGVWALVVDGRFIGWGGFQDENGDADLALVLHPDYWGCGKKIVNKMLEQAVTHMSLPSITIHLPLSRKKLGAIYRYGFVEEGEVSFDGVIFKRFRLKLAELSKKKPC
;
A
#
# COMPACT_ATOMS: atom_id res chain seq x y z
N MET A 1 -28.03 -0.04 -17.77
CA MET A 1 -27.81 -0.60 -19.12
C MET A 1 -26.31 -0.56 -19.36
N ARG A 2 -25.63 -1.72 -19.32
CA ARG A 2 -24.16 -1.80 -19.40
C ARG A 2 -23.74 -1.75 -20.87
N LEU A 3 -22.90 -0.80 -21.24
CA LEU A 3 -22.21 -0.81 -22.54
C LEU A 3 -21.05 -1.82 -22.42
N ASN A 4 -20.87 -2.64 -23.44
CA ASN A 4 -19.79 -3.63 -23.53
C ASN A 4 -18.53 -3.00 -24.14
N ASP A 5 -17.37 -3.60 -23.87
CA ASP A 5 -16.03 -3.05 -24.16
C ASP A 5 -15.82 -2.64 -25.62
N THR A 6 -16.57 -3.23 -26.56
CA THR A 6 -16.52 -2.90 -27.99
C THR A 6 -17.19 -1.57 -28.32
N GLN A 7 -18.23 -1.15 -27.59
CA GLN A 7 -18.90 0.13 -27.83
C GLN A 7 -18.13 1.32 -27.22
N PHE A 8 -17.26 1.07 -26.24
CA PHE A 8 -16.46 2.11 -25.60
C PHE A 8 -15.26 2.55 -26.47
N SER A 9 -14.65 1.61 -27.19
CA SER A 9 -13.57 1.90 -28.13
C SER A 9 -14.05 2.65 -29.39
N GLU A 10 -15.27 2.40 -29.85
CA GLU A 10 -15.89 3.14 -30.97
C GLU A 10 -16.24 4.60 -30.61
N LEU A 11 -16.65 4.87 -29.37
CA LEU A 11 -16.92 6.23 -28.90
C LEU A 11 -15.65 7.10 -28.84
N LEU A 12 -14.51 6.48 -28.46
CA LEU A 12 -13.19 7.13 -28.43
C LEU A 12 -12.61 7.35 -29.85
N ALA A 13 -12.96 6.50 -30.81
CA ALA A 13 -12.49 6.63 -32.20
C ALA A 13 -13.27 7.71 -33.00
N SER A 14 -14.54 7.96 -32.69
CA SER A 14 -15.37 8.89 -33.48
C SER A 14 -15.14 10.39 -33.21
N THR A 15 -14.37 10.76 -32.20
CA THR A 15 -14.17 12.17 -31.79
C THR A 15 -12.81 12.75 -32.19
N GLY A 16 -12.00 12.00 -32.94
CA GLY A 16 -10.67 12.40 -33.37
C GLY A 16 -10.61 13.14 -34.70
N ASP A 17 -11.22 14.32 -34.83
CA ASP A 17 -10.80 15.28 -35.87
C ASP A 17 -11.16 16.73 -35.55
N LEU A 18 -10.49 17.32 -34.55
CA LEU A 18 -10.40 18.77 -34.40
C LEU A 18 -8.95 19.16 -34.12
N LYS A 19 -8.24 19.47 -35.20
CA LYS A 19 -6.93 20.11 -35.19
C LYS A 19 -7.06 21.51 -34.58
N ASN A 20 -6.66 21.70 -33.33
CA ASN A 20 -6.06 22.96 -32.87
C ASN A 20 -5.34 22.77 -31.52
N GLY A 21 -4.08 23.21 -31.48
CA GLY A 21 -3.05 22.84 -30.51
C GLY A 21 -3.13 23.46 -29.11
N ASN A 22 -4.30 23.57 -28.50
CA ASN A 22 -4.43 24.01 -27.10
C ASN A 22 -5.35 23.12 -26.23
N SER A 23 -5.93 22.05 -26.79
CA SER A 23 -6.94 21.21 -26.12
C SER A 23 -6.37 19.93 -25.49
N ARG A 24 -5.09 19.62 -25.73
CA ARG A 24 -4.45 18.37 -25.26
C ARG A 24 -4.33 18.29 -23.73
N CYS A 25 -4.26 19.43 -23.05
CA CYS A 25 -4.13 19.48 -21.59
C CYS A 25 -5.48 19.24 -20.89
N TYR A 26 -6.54 19.91 -21.35
CA TYR A 26 -7.88 19.78 -20.76
C TYR A 26 -8.45 18.38 -20.93
N TYR A 27 -8.29 17.75 -22.10
CA TYR A 27 -8.84 16.41 -22.34
C TYR A 27 -8.09 15.33 -21.54
N CYS A 28 -6.78 15.48 -21.33
CA CYS A 28 -6.00 14.56 -20.49
C CYS A 28 -6.38 14.71 -19.00
N CYS A 29 -6.64 15.94 -18.53
CA CYS A 29 -7.11 16.20 -17.18
C CYS A 29 -8.56 15.75 -16.95
N LEU A 30 -9.46 16.04 -17.89
CA LEU A 30 -10.86 15.60 -17.85
C LEU A 30 -10.98 14.09 -17.98
N LEU A 31 -10.16 13.43 -18.83
CA LEU A 31 -10.10 11.97 -18.88
C LEU A 31 -9.49 11.39 -17.61
N ALA A 32 -8.46 11.99 -17.00
CA ALA A 32 -7.93 11.54 -15.71
C ALA A 32 -8.97 11.68 -14.59
N GLU A 33 -9.70 12.79 -14.53
CA GLU A 33 -10.78 13.03 -13.56
C GLU A 33 -12.02 12.14 -13.82
N PHE A 34 -12.37 11.86 -15.09
CA PHE A 34 -13.44 10.94 -15.44
C PHE A 34 -13.06 9.48 -15.21
N THR A 35 -11.81 9.08 -15.47
CA THR A 35 -11.31 7.72 -15.24
C THR A 35 -11.10 7.44 -13.76
N ASP A 36 -10.63 8.41 -12.96
CA ASP A 36 -10.59 8.29 -11.50
C ASP A 36 -12.01 8.21 -10.89
N LYS A 37 -13.02 8.84 -11.51
CA LYS A 37 -14.43 8.68 -11.12
C LYS A 37 -15.08 7.37 -11.60
N LEU A 38 -14.61 6.78 -12.70
CA LEU A 38 -15.20 5.57 -13.30
C LEU A 38 -14.55 4.25 -12.86
N TYR A 39 -13.34 4.31 -12.29
CA TYR A 39 -12.63 3.14 -11.73
C TYR A 39 -11.99 3.51 -10.38
N SER A 40 -12.80 4.01 -9.45
CA SER A 40 -12.38 4.13 -8.05
C SER A 40 -12.25 2.73 -7.46
N MET A 41 -11.02 2.25 -7.38
CA MET A 41 -10.68 1.00 -6.69
C MET A 41 -11.10 1.11 -5.23
N ASP A 42 -12.08 0.31 -4.79
CA ASP A 42 -12.59 0.35 -3.43
C ASP A 42 -11.60 -0.35 -2.50
N ILE A 43 -10.70 0.43 -1.90
CA ILE A 43 -9.71 -0.07 -0.93
C ILE A 43 -10.33 -0.04 0.46
N GLN A 44 -10.45 -1.21 1.08
CA GLN A 44 -10.88 -1.40 2.46
C GLN A 44 -9.70 -1.86 3.32
N LEU A 45 -9.62 -1.33 4.53
CA LEU A 45 -8.65 -1.71 5.55
C LEU A 45 -9.43 -2.44 6.64
N LEU A 46 -9.27 -3.76 6.71
CA LEU A 46 -9.97 -4.62 7.66
C LEU A 46 -9.00 -5.15 8.72
N HIS A 47 -9.53 -5.64 9.84
CA HIS A 47 -8.73 -6.43 10.78
C HIS A 47 -8.36 -7.79 10.14
N LEU A 48 -7.17 -8.31 10.47
CA LEU A 48 -6.69 -9.57 9.89
C LEU A 48 -7.56 -10.75 10.30
N ASN A 49 -8.16 -10.71 11.49
CA ASN A 49 -9.11 -11.73 11.96
C ASN A 49 -10.42 -11.82 11.13
N GLN A 50 -10.62 -10.93 10.16
CA GLN A 50 -11.77 -10.96 9.24
C GLN A 50 -11.46 -11.68 7.93
N ILE A 51 -10.21 -12.11 7.71
CA ILE A 51 -9.76 -12.80 6.50
C ILE A 51 -9.60 -14.29 6.78
N ASP A 52 -9.95 -15.12 5.79
CA ASP A 52 -9.72 -16.56 5.85
C ASP A 52 -8.21 -16.84 5.96
N CYS A 53 -7.82 -17.74 6.88
CA CYS A 53 -6.42 -18.09 7.06
C CYS A 53 -5.81 -18.69 5.79
N ASN A 54 -6.59 -19.38 4.95
CA ASN A 54 -6.10 -19.92 3.68
C ASN A 54 -5.61 -18.81 2.72
N ASP A 55 -6.29 -17.66 2.69
CA ASP A 55 -5.89 -16.53 1.84
C ASP A 55 -4.59 -15.88 2.37
N ILE A 56 -4.46 -15.77 3.69
CA ILE A 56 -3.25 -15.26 4.35
C ILE A 56 -2.07 -16.20 4.10
N ILE A 57 -2.27 -17.51 4.26
CA ILE A 57 -1.27 -18.55 4.00
C ILE A 57 -0.84 -18.52 2.53
N ALA A 58 -1.80 -18.49 1.60
CA ALA A 58 -1.51 -18.46 0.17
C ALA A 58 -0.65 -17.25 -0.22
N LEU A 59 -0.90 -16.08 0.37
CA LEU A 59 -0.09 -14.89 0.15
C LEU A 59 1.33 -15.04 0.73
N ASN A 60 1.45 -15.45 1.99
CA ASN A 60 2.75 -15.50 2.69
C ASN A 60 3.63 -16.67 2.23
N THR A 61 3.06 -17.67 1.57
CA THR A 61 3.81 -18.77 0.93
C THR A 61 4.00 -18.55 -0.58
N HIS A 62 3.49 -17.44 -1.15
CA HIS A 62 3.59 -17.19 -2.58
C HIS A 62 5.06 -16.98 -2.99
N PRO A 63 5.61 -17.74 -3.96
CA PRO A 63 7.04 -17.70 -4.29
C PRO A 63 7.58 -16.30 -4.66
N LEU A 64 6.83 -15.54 -5.47
CA LEU A 64 7.20 -14.17 -5.83
C LEU A 64 7.14 -13.19 -4.65
N VAL A 65 6.30 -13.47 -3.64
CA VAL A 65 6.20 -12.63 -2.45
C VAL A 65 7.38 -12.94 -1.52
N LEU A 66 7.66 -14.22 -1.27
CA LEU A 66 8.80 -14.67 -0.47
C LEU A 66 10.15 -14.20 -1.03
N ALA A 67 10.31 -14.17 -2.36
CA ALA A 67 11.51 -13.61 -3.00
C ALA A 67 11.78 -12.13 -2.65
N HIS A 68 10.77 -11.42 -2.13
CA HIS A 68 10.86 -10.03 -1.67
C HIS A 68 10.77 -9.88 -0.14
N MET A 69 10.70 -10.97 0.61
CA MET A 69 10.75 -10.99 2.08
C MET A 69 12.09 -11.59 2.53
N PRO A 70 13.11 -10.78 2.85
CA PRO A 70 14.43 -11.29 3.25
C PRO A 70 14.40 -12.19 4.50
N LEU A 71 13.36 -12.04 5.32
CA LEU A 71 13.12 -12.80 6.55
C LEU A 71 11.91 -13.75 6.42
N GLY A 72 11.39 -13.95 5.20
CA GLY A 72 10.26 -14.85 4.96
C GLY A 72 10.69 -16.31 5.07
N ASP A 73 9.84 -17.12 5.69
CA ASP A 73 9.97 -18.58 5.77
C ASP A 73 8.82 -19.22 4.98
N ASP A 74 9.05 -20.35 4.32
CA ASP A 74 8.01 -21.11 3.62
C ASP A 74 7.13 -21.92 4.58
N GLN A 75 7.51 -22.01 5.86
CA GLN A 75 6.75 -22.64 6.94
C GLN A 75 5.68 -21.69 7.52
N PHE A 76 4.67 -21.36 6.71
CA PHE A 76 3.50 -20.58 7.14
C PHE A 76 2.24 -21.46 7.07
N ASP A 77 2.10 -22.41 7.99
CA ASP A 77 0.96 -23.31 8.06
C ASP A 77 -0.26 -22.71 8.80
N GLU A 78 -1.37 -23.45 8.86
CA GLU A 78 -2.61 -22.99 9.49
C GLU A 78 -2.47 -22.66 10.99
N PRO A 79 -1.86 -23.52 11.83
CA PRO A 79 -1.55 -23.17 13.22
C PRO A 79 -0.73 -21.88 13.36
N PHE A 80 0.32 -21.74 12.54
CA PHE A 80 1.16 -20.55 12.54
C PHE A 80 0.37 -19.31 12.11
N CYS A 81 -0.48 -19.42 11.08
CA CYS A 81 -1.35 -18.34 10.62
C CYS A 81 -2.27 -17.84 11.74
N HIS A 82 -2.95 -18.74 12.46
CA HIS A 82 -3.81 -18.35 13.58
C HIS A 82 -3.03 -17.64 14.69
N GLN A 83 -1.84 -18.15 15.03
CA GLN A 83 -0.98 -17.52 16.03
C GLN A 83 -0.52 -16.13 15.57
N TRP A 84 -0.09 -16.01 14.31
CA TRP A 84 0.36 -14.76 13.71
C TRP A 84 -0.76 -13.71 13.70
N VAL A 85 -1.96 -14.07 13.24
CA VAL A 85 -3.14 -13.18 13.28
C VAL A 85 -3.42 -12.73 14.72
N LYS A 86 -3.46 -13.66 15.68
CA LYS A 86 -3.68 -13.34 17.10
C LYS A 86 -2.64 -12.35 17.63
N GLN A 87 -1.36 -12.51 17.27
CA GLN A 87 -0.29 -11.59 17.66
C GLN A 87 -0.49 -10.20 17.04
N LYS A 88 -0.90 -10.11 15.77
CA LYS A 88 -1.19 -8.82 15.12
C LYS A 88 -2.42 -8.13 15.72
N GLU A 89 -3.46 -8.86 16.07
CA GLU A 89 -4.62 -8.29 16.78
C GLU A 89 -4.25 -7.82 18.20
N GLN A 90 -3.39 -8.55 18.91
CA GLN A 90 -2.88 -8.10 20.21
C GLN A 90 -2.05 -6.83 20.08
N HIS A 91 -1.24 -6.71 19.01
CA HIS A 91 -0.46 -5.51 18.73
C HIS A 91 -1.35 -4.28 18.54
N TRP A 92 -2.46 -4.40 17.80
CA TRP A 92 -3.51 -3.37 17.70
C TRP A 92 -3.99 -2.91 19.08
N HIS A 93 -4.31 -3.83 19.97
CA HIS A 93 -4.78 -3.51 21.32
C HIS A 93 -3.72 -2.80 22.17
N THR A 94 -2.46 -3.20 22.05
CA THR A 94 -1.36 -2.67 22.86
C THR A 94 -0.89 -1.29 22.39
N HIS A 95 -0.78 -1.07 21.08
CA HIS A 95 -0.16 0.14 20.52
C HIS A 95 -1.17 1.13 19.94
N GLY A 96 -2.43 0.73 19.73
CA GLY A 96 -3.44 1.56 19.07
C GLY A 96 -3.25 1.69 17.55
N PHE A 97 -2.29 0.97 16.99
CA PHE A 97 -2.03 0.82 15.57
C PHE A 97 -1.56 -0.61 15.29
N GLY A 98 -1.61 -1.04 14.03
CA GLY A 98 -1.17 -2.37 13.63
C GLY A 98 -1.21 -2.55 12.11
N VAL A 99 -1.14 -3.81 11.69
CA VAL A 99 -1.31 -4.19 10.28
C VAL A 99 -2.78 -4.51 9.99
N TRP A 100 -3.26 -4.05 8.85
CA TRP A 100 -4.56 -4.36 8.30
C TRP A 100 -4.46 -5.47 7.26
N ALA A 101 -5.58 -6.18 7.08
CA ALA A 101 -5.90 -6.81 5.83
C ALA A 101 -6.27 -5.77 4.78
N LEU A 102 -5.71 -5.90 3.59
CA LEU A 102 -5.96 -5.01 2.46
C LEU A 102 -6.93 -5.70 1.52
N VAL A 103 -8.10 -5.12 1.37
CA VAL A 103 -9.15 -5.64 0.50
C VAL A 103 -9.42 -4.64 -0.62
N VAL A 104 -9.48 -5.12 -1.86
CA VAL A 104 -9.85 -4.33 -3.03
C VAL A 104 -11.00 -5.00 -3.75
N ASP A 105 -12.10 -4.25 -3.93
CA ASP A 105 -13.31 -4.74 -4.61
C ASP A 105 -13.80 -6.09 -4.03
N GLY A 106 -13.74 -6.21 -2.70
CA GLY A 106 -14.13 -7.41 -1.94
C GLY A 106 -13.15 -8.57 -1.95
N ARG A 107 -11.95 -8.41 -2.54
CA ARG A 107 -10.90 -9.45 -2.58
C ARG A 107 -9.75 -9.10 -1.66
N PHE A 108 -9.28 -10.06 -0.87
CA PHE A 108 -8.02 -9.92 -0.14
C PHE A 108 -6.85 -9.85 -1.12
N ILE A 109 -6.04 -8.79 -1.03
CA ILE A 109 -4.92 -8.54 -1.94
C ILE A 109 -3.57 -8.49 -1.23
N GLY A 110 -3.55 -8.55 0.09
CA GLY A 110 -2.35 -8.26 0.85
C GLY A 110 -2.62 -7.88 2.30
N TRP A 111 -1.54 -7.66 3.03
CA TRP A 111 -1.59 -7.05 4.35
C TRP A 111 -0.57 -5.91 4.41
N GLY A 112 -0.84 -4.92 5.25
CA GLY A 112 0.04 -3.77 5.40
C GLY A 112 -0.40 -2.86 6.53
N GLY A 113 0.48 -2.00 6.98
CA GLY A 113 0.20 -1.07 8.07
C GLY A 113 1.46 -0.84 8.89
N PHE A 114 1.29 -0.65 10.19
CA PHE A 114 2.36 -0.23 11.07
C PHE A 114 2.67 -1.31 12.11
N GLN A 115 3.94 -1.58 12.33
CA GLN A 115 4.42 -2.48 13.37
C GLN A 115 5.30 -1.69 14.33
N ASP A 116 5.23 -2.02 15.63
CA ASP A 116 6.11 -1.37 16.60
C ASP A 116 7.52 -1.93 16.42
N GLU A 117 8.47 -1.04 16.18
CA GLU A 117 9.89 -1.35 16.03
C GLU A 117 10.67 -0.41 16.95
N ASN A 118 10.96 -0.89 18.17
CA ASN A 118 11.65 -0.12 19.20
C ASN A 118 10.97 1.24 19.52
N GLY A 119 9.64 1.25 19.56
CA GLY A 119 8.83 2.44 19.82
C GLY A 119 8.52 3.30 18.60
N ASP A 120 9.01 2.92 17.41
CA ASP A 120 8.64 3.55 16.15
C ASP A 120 7.57 2.74 15.40
N ALA A 121 6.62 3.43 14.77
CA ALA A 121 5.63 2.82 13.89
C ALA A 121 6.24 2.56 12.51
N ASP A 122 6.68 1.33 12.26
CA ASP A 122 7.33 0.92 11.02
C ASP A 122 6.33 0.43 9.97
N LEU A 123 6.37 1.05 8.79
CA LEU A 123 5.49 0.74 7.68
C LEU A 123 5.93 -0.55 6.98
N ALA A 124 5.05 -1.55 7.02
CA ALA A 124 5.17 -2.77 6.25
C ALA A 124 4.05 -2.88 5.20
N LEU A 125 4.37 -3.42 4.02
CA LEU A 125 3.40 -3.66 2.96
C LEU A 125 3.76 -4.92 2.18
N VAL A 126 2.84 -5.87 2.16
CA VAL A 126 2.93 -7.10 1.40
C VAL A 126 1.68 -7.24 0.55
N LEU A 127 1.87 -7.36 -0.76
CA LEU A 127 0.80 -7.44 -1.74
C LEU A 127 0.99 -8.67 -2.61
N HIS A 128 -0.12 -9.28 -3.01
CA HIS A 128 -0.15 -10.27 -4.06
C HIS A 128 0.41 -9.65 -5.36
N PRO A 129 1.19 -10.40 -6.18
CA PRO A 129 1.85 -9.86 -7.38
C PRO A 129 0.95 -9.10 -8.34
N ASP A 130 -0.29 -9.58 -8.51
CA ASP A 130 -1.31 -8.96 -9.37
C ASP A 130 -1.65 -7.51 -8.95
N TYR A 131 -1.33 -7.11 -7.72
CA TYR A 131 -1.68 -5.80 -7.14
C TYR A 131 -0.47 -4.93 -6.81
N TRP A 132 0.75 -5.28 -7.24
CA TRP A 132 1.94 -4.45 -6.97
C TRP A 132 1.85 -3.02 -7.53
N GLY A 133 1.04 -2.80 -8.58
CA GLY A 133 0.74 -1.46 -9.11
C GLY A 133 -0.09 -0.58 -8.16
N CYS A 134 -0.76 -1.17 -7.17
CA CYS A 134 -1.70 -0.50 -6.27
C CYS A 134 -1.04 0.08 -5.02
N GLY A 135 0.23 -0.27 -4.74
CA GLY A 135 0.90 0.06 -3.48
C GLY A 135 0.88 1.55 -3.12
N LYS A 136 0.99 2.44 -4.11
CA LYS A 136 0.90 3.90 -3.89
C LYS A 136 -0.45 4.31 -3.28
N LYS A 137 -1.56 3.84 -3.86
CA LYS A 137 -2.92 4.19 -3.39
C LYS A 137 -3.17 3.63 -1.98
N ILE A 138 -2.68 2.41 -1.72
CA ILE A 138 -2.80 1.74 -0.42
C ILE A 138 -1.99 2.47 0.65
N VAL A 139 -0.73 2.81 0.39
CA VAL A 139 0.12 3.57 1.33
C VAL A 139 -0.51 4.92 1.65
N ASN A 140 -1.05 5.64 0.64
CA ASN A 140 -1.76 6.90 0.90
C ASN A 140 -2.91 6.72 1.90
N LYS A 141 -3.72 5.67 1.71
CA LYS A 141 -4.86 5.38 2.59
C LYS A 141 -4.40 5.04 4.02
N MET A 142 -3.33 4.26 4.17
CA MET A 142 -2.75 3.96 5.49
C MET A 142 -2.17 5.21 6.18
N LEU A 143 -1.51 6.09 5.43
CA LEU A 143 -1.00 7.36 5.96
C LEU A 143 -2.14 8.30 6.38
N GLU A 144 -3.24 8.33 5.62
CA GLU A 144 -4.45 9.07 6.01
C GLU A 144 -5.02 8.54 7.33
N GLN A 145 -5.14 7.21 7.50
CA GLN A 145 -5.54 6.63 8.78
C GLN A 145 -4.59 7.01 9.92
N ALA A 146 -3.27 6.97 9.67
CA ALA A 146 -2.28 7.37 10.67
C ALA A 146 -2.42 8.82 11.10
N VAL A 147 -2.69 9.74 10.17
CA VAL A 147 -2.84 11.17 10.48
C VAL A 147 -4.18 11.47 11.15
N THR A 148 -5.26 10.82 10.73
CA THR A 148 -6.62 11.14 11.17
C THR A 148 -7.00 10.44 12.46
N HIS A 149 -6.55 9.20 12.65
CA HIS A 149 -7.04 8.33 13.73
C HIS A 149 -5.95 7.86 14.69
N MET A 150 -4.67 8.09 14.38
CA MET A 150 -3.56 7.64 15.22
C MET A 150 -2.77 8.83 15.77
N SER A 151 -2.36 8.75 17.03
CA SER A 151 -1.53 9.78 17.67
C SER A 151 -0.03 9.51 17.43
N LEU A 152 0.35 9.23 16.18
CA LEU A 152 1.73 8.90 15.83
C LEU A 152 2.56 10.18 15.55
N PRO A 153 3.77 10.32 16.13
CA PRO A 153 4.63 11.46 15.81
C PRO A 153 5.29 11.31 14.43
N SER A 154 5.58 10.08 14.03
CA SER A 154 6.26 9.72 12.80
C SER A 154 6.04 8.27 12.41
N ILE A 155 6.36 7.95 11.16
CA ILE A 155 6.37 6.60 10.60
C ILE A 155 7.77 6.30 10.08
N THR A 156 8.26 5.08 10.27
CA THR A 156 9.52 4.62 9.69
C THR A 156 9.28 3.62 8.54
N ILE A 157 10.30 3.39 7.74
CA ILE A 157 10.34 2.26 6.80
C ILE A 157 11.78 1.76 6.65
N HIS A 158 11.94 0.44 6.61
CA HIS A 158 13.21 -0.22 6.34
C HIS A 158 13.21 -0.86 4.95
N LEU A 159 14.21 -0.51 4.14
CA LEU A 159 14.35 -1.04 2.78
C LEU A 159 15.70 -1.73 2.60
N PRO A 160 15.73 -2.95 2.02
CA PRO A 160 16.99 -3.62 1.72
C PRO A 160 17.89 -2.76 0.84
N LEU A 161 19.22 -2.85 1.02
CA LEU A 161 20.18 -2.09 0.21
C LEU A 161 20.07 -2.35 -1.30
N SER A 162 19.52 -3.50 -1.69
CA SER A 162 19.27 -3.87 -3.08
C SER A 162 18.17 -3.02 -3.76
N ARG A 163 17.31 -2.34 -2.99
CA ARG A 163 16.23 -1.52 -3.51
C ARG A 163 16.75 -0.17 -4.02
N LYS A 164 16.99 -0.09 -5.35
CA LYS A 164 17.52 1.12 -6.00
C LYS A 164 16.49 2.21 -6.31
N LYS A 165 15.19 1.86 -6.39
CA LYS A 165 14.11 2.80 -6.76
C LYS A 165 13.48 3.44 -5.52
N LEU A 166 14.07 4.55 -5.05
CA LEU A 166 13.63 5.28 -3.84
C LEU A 166 12.75 6.51 -4.14
N GLY A 167 12.51 6.85 -5.40
CA GLY A 167 11.78 8.07 -5.77
C GLY A 167 10.35 8.18 -5.23
N ALA A 168 9.69 7.07 -4.88
CA ALA A 168 8.41 7.12 -4.18
C ALA A 168 8.58 7.54 -2.71
N ILE A 169 9.58 6.99 -2.02
CA ILE A 169 9.90 7.26 -0.61
C ILE A 169 10.15 8.76 -0.39
N TYR A 170 11.01 9.37 -1.19
CA TYR A 170 11.27 10.81 -1.09
C TYR A 170 10.05 11.67 -1.45
N ARG A 171 9.22 11.27 -2.42
CA ARG A 171 7.99 12.01 -2.77
C ARG A 171 6.97 12.03 -1.64
N TYR A 172 6.94 10.96 -0.83
CA TYR A 172 6.15 10.90 0.39
C TYR A 172 6.68 11.78 1.51
N GLY A 173 7.90 12.31 1.39
CA GLY A 173 8.55 13.12 2.42
C GLY A 173 9.36 12.31 3.42
N PHE A 174 9.60 11.02 3.16
CA PHE A 174 10.52 10.25 3.98
C PHE A 174 11.95 10.77 3.79
N VAL A 175 12.66 10.90 4.92
CA VAL A 175 14.06 11.30 4.99
C VAL A 175 14.88 10.09 5.45
N GLU A 176 16.01 9.86 4.79
CA GLU A 176 16.95 8.78 5.16
C GLU A 176 17.62 9.12 6.51
N GLU A 177 17.56 8.21 7.47
CA GLU A 177 18.18 8.37 8.80
C GLU A 177 19.51 7.62 8.91
N GLY A 178 19.67 6.52 8.17
CA GLY A 178 20.88 5.70 8.19
C GLY A 178 20.61 4.24 7.84
N GLU A 179 21.50 3.37 8.30
CA GLU A 179 21.38 1.91 8.12
C GLU A 179 21.14 1.21 9.46
N VAL A 180 20.35 0.14 9.43
CA VAL A 180 20.06 -0.73 10.58
C VAL A 180 20.26 -2.19 10.17
N SER A 181 20.54 -3.06 11.15
CA SER A 181 20.73 -4.49 10.93
C SER A 181 19.62 -5.27 11.63
N PHE A 182 18.94 -6.14 10.88
CA PHE A 182 18.00 -7.13 11.40
C PHE A 182 18.49 -8.52 10.99
N ASP A 183 18.73 -9.40 11.96
CA ASP A 183 19.22 -10.77 11.75
C ASP A 183 20.43 -10.86 10.79
N GLY A 184 21.33 -9.89 10.86
CA GLY A 184 22.53 -9.82 10.02
C GLY A 184 22.30 -9.24 8.61
N VAL A 185 21.08 -8.87 8.26
CA VAL A 185 20.72 -8.20 7.00
C VAL A 185 20.64 -6.69 7.22
N ILE A 186 21.32 -5.92 6.36
CA ILE A 186 21.37 -4.46 6.45
C ILE A 186 20.24 -3.83 5.64
N PHE A 187 19.56 -2.85 6.24
CA PHE A 187 18.49 -2.07 5.65
C PHE A 187 18.78 -0.58 5.77
N LYS A 188 18.41 0.19 4.76
CA LYS A 188 18.28 1.65 4.89
C LYS A 188 16.99 1.98 5.63
N ARG A 189 17.12 2.82 6.64
CA ARG A 189 16.02 3.34 7.44
C ARG A 189 15.64 4.73 6.99
N PHE A 190 14.34 4.96 6.83
CA PHE A 190 13.79 6.28 6.53
C PHE A 190 12.69 6.64 7.52
N ARG A 191 12.49 7.94 7.76
CA ARG A 191 11.43 8.46 8.63
C ARG A 191 10.61 9.55 7.95
N LEU A 192 9.30 9.49 8.17
CA LEU A 192 8.32 10.52 7.80
C LEU A 192 7.70 11.10 9.06
N LYS A 193 7.87 12.40 9.30
CA LYS A 193 7.20 13.09 10.41
C LYS A 193 5.77 13.48 10.01
N LEU A 194 4.76 13.04 10.77
CA LEU A 194 3.36 13.26 10.38
C LEU A 194 2.95 14.74 10.45
N ALA A 195 3.59 15.52 11.33
CA ALA A 195 3.43 16.97 11.41
C ALA A 195 3.86 17.72 10.12
N GLU A 196 4.61 17.07 9.21
CA GLU A 196 5.03 17.64 7.93
C GLU A 196 4.02 17.34 6.80
N LEU A 197 3.21 16.28 6.95
CA LEU A 197 2.13 15.97 6.01
C LEU A 197 0.96 16.93 6.13
N SER A 198 0.57 17.32 7.35
CA SER A 198 -0.54 18.24 7.60
C SER A 198 -0.30 19.67 7.10
N LYS A 199 0.96 20.03 6.79
CA LYS A 199 1.35 21.32 6.23
C LYS A 199 1.23 21.38 4.70
N LYS A 200 1.16 20.24 4.02
CA LYS A 200 0.88 20.15 2.58
C LYS A 200 -0.63 20.16 2.36
N LYS A 201 -1.27 21.32 2.52
CA LYS A 201 -2.59 21.56 1.92
C LYS A 201 -2.45 21.46 0.38
N PRO A 202 -3.31 20.75 -0.33
CA PRO A 202 -3.33 20.84 -1.79
C PRO A 202 -3.68 22.28 -2.17
N CYS A 203 -2.89 22.85 -3.08
CA CYS A 203 -3.24 24.09 -3.76
C CYS A 203 -4.44 23.87 -4.68
#